data_AF-A0A7J9W7M8-F1
#
_entry.id   AF-A0A7J9W7M8-F1
#
_cell.length_a   1.000
_cell.length_b   1.000
_cell.length_c   1.000
_cell.angle_alpha   90.00
_cell.angle_beta   90.00
_cell.angle_gamma   90.00
#
_symmetry.space_group_name_H-M   'P 1'
#
loop_
_entity.id
_entity.type
_entity.pdbx_description
1 polymer ?
#
loop_
_entity_poly.entity_id
_entity_poly.type
_entity_poly.pdbx_seq_one_letter_code
_entity_poly.pdbx_strand_id
1 'polypeptide(L)'
;MSPPPAWTDQLAEGGRLVVPLHMRGLMARSVAFEREGGHLVSRGYHLCGFVPMQGAAAHQENVIPLYGDDVGLRVEGAIPVHPDRLGDALSQPPVERWSGVEIAGMTPADDLDLWLGTAVTNFGLTTDAAIERCLAPRGARFGISTAVVWHTAPCGRSARTGAGSSSAYMPTVRTPRPWRRSTRT
;
A
#
# COMPACT_ATOMS: atom_id res chain seq x y z
N MET A 1 -0.59 -15.25 -8.80
CA MET A 1 -0.64 -16.07 -7.58
C MET A 1 -1.73 -17.11 -7.78
N SER A 2 -1.40 -18.41 -7.79
CA SER A 2 -2.40 -19.48 -7.83
C SER A 2 -2.65 -19.95 -6.40
N PRO A 3 -3.91 -20.15 -5.98
CA PRO A 3 -4.18 -20.83 -4.71
C PRO A 3 -3.59 -22.26 -4.73
N PRO A 4 -3.33 -22.87 -3.57
CA PRO A 4 -2.89 -24.25 -3.47
C PRO A 4 -3.79 -25.19 -4.29
N PRO A 5 -3.24 -26.12 -5.08
CA PRO A 5 -4.03 -27.02 -5.93
C PRO A 5 -5.12 -27.79 -5.15
N ALA A 6 -4.80 -28.19 -3.92
CA ALA A 6 -5.71 -28.87 -3.01
C ALA A 6 -7.03 -28.11 -2.76
N TRP A 7 -7.02 -26.77 -2.80
CA TRP A 7 -8.24 -25.98 -2.62
C TRP A 7 -9.18 -26.09 -3.83
N THR A 8 -8.62 -26.24 -5.03
CA THR A 8 -9.41 -26.45 -6.24
C THR A 8 -9.89 -27.90 -6.32
N ASP A 9 -9.04 -28.86 -5.94
CA ASP A 9 -9.34 -30.30 -6.00
C ASP A 9 -10.38 -30.74 -4.97
N GLN A 10 -10.44 -30.09 -3.81
CA GLN A 10 -11.39 -30.42 -2.74
C GLN A 10 -12.71 -29.64 -2.84
N LEU A 11 -12.81 -28.66 -3.75
CA LEU A 11 -14.04 -27.89 -3.91
C LEU A 11 -15.06 -28.72 -4.70
N ALA A 12 -16.17 -29.06 -4.04
CA ALA A 12 -17.30 -29.72 -4.71
C ALA A 12 -17.83 -28.86 -5.86
N GLU A 13 -18.41 -29.51 -6.88
CA GLU A 13 -19.05 -28.80 -7.99
C GLU A 13 -20.19 -27.89 -7.47
N GLY A 14 -20.22 -26.63 -7.91
CA GLY A 14 -21.12 -25.61 -7.37
C GLY A 14 -20.76 -25.10 -5.97
N GLY A 15 -19.65 -25.56 -5.39
CA GLY A 15 -19.13 -25.08 -4.11
C GLY A 15 -18.51 -23.68 -4.21
N ARG A 16 -18.51 -22.96 -3.10
CA ARG A 16 -17.87 -21.65 -2.96
C ARG A 16 -16.74 -21.70 -1.93
N LEU A 17 -15.56 -21.25 -2.32
CA LEU A 17 -14.39 -21.11 -1.45
C LEU A 17 -14.25 -19.64 -1.04
N VAL A 18 -14.29 -19.35 0.26
CA VAL A 18 -14.05 -18.00 0.80
C VAL A 18 -12.77 -18.01 1.61
N VAL A 19 -11.76 -17.27 1.16
CA VAL A 19 -10.42 -17.29 1.78
C VAL A 19 -9.87 -15.88 1.94
N PRO A 20 -9.13 -15.60 3.04
CA PRO A 20 -8.38 -14.35 3.17
C PRO A 20 -7.12 -14.42 2.29
N LEU A 21 -7.05 -13.53 1.29
CA LEU A 21 -5.88 -13.38 0.41
C LEU A 21 -5.17 -12.06 0.69
N HIS A 22 -3.86 -12.14 0.90
CA HIS A 22 -2.98 -10.98 0.86
C HIS A 22 -2.65 -10.67 -0.60
N MET A 23 -2.57 -9.38 -0.94
CA MET A 23 -2.24 -8.93 -2.29
C MET A 23 -1.19 -7.83 -2.21
N ARG A 24 0.05 -8.16 -2.56
CA ARG A 24 1.20 -7.25 -2.66
C ARG A 24 1.50 -6.51 -1.35
N GLY A 25 1.43 -7.23 -0.24
CA GLY A 25 1.63 -6.71 1.12
C GLY A 25 0.45 -5.89 1.66
N LEU A 26 -0.58 -5.61 0.84
CA LEU A 26 -1.79 -4.94 1.31
C LEU A 26 -2.52 -5.82 2.33
N MET A 27 -3.34 -5.16 3.16
CA MET A 27 -4.25 -5.83 4.08
C MET A 27 -5.10 -6.90 3.35
N ALA A 28 -5.30 -8.02 4.04
CA ALA A 28 -6.01 -9.17 3.48
C ALA A 28 -7.42 -8.78 3.01
N ARG A 29 -7.88 -9.49 1.97
CA ARG A 29 -9.25 -9.41 1.47
C ARG A 29 -9.86 -10.79 1.50
N SER A 30 -11.09 -10.90 2.00
CA SER A 30 -11.85 -12.14 1.89
C SER A 30 -12.33 -12.21 0.45
N VAL A 31 -11.88 -13.21 -0.30
CA VAL A 31 -12.25 -13.40 -1.70
C VAL A 31 -13.12 -14.64 -1.82
N ALA A 32 -14.29 -14.48 -2.43
CA ALA A 32 -15.16 -15.59 -2.77
C ALA A 32 -14.80 -16.11 -4.16
N PHE A 33 -14.45 -17.39 -4.25
CA PHE A 33 -14.17 -18.09 -5.49
C PHE A 33 -15.22 -19.17 -5.76
N GLU A 34 -15.56 -19.31 -7.04
CA GLU A 34 -16.33 -20.43 -7.58
C GLU A 34 -15.49 -21.13 -8.65
N ARG A 35 -15.72 -22.44 -8.81
CA ARG A 35 -15.03 -23.23 -9.83
C ARG A 35 -15.78 -23.13 -11.16
N GLU A 36 -15.10 -22.66 -12.20
CA GLU A 36 -15.62 -22.62 -13.57
C GLU A 36 -14.55 -23.11 -14.52
N GLY A 37 -14.87 -24.03 -15.44
CA GLY A 37 -13.93 -24.48 -16.47
C GLY A 37 -12.56 -24.91 -15.94
N GLY A 38 -12.50 -25.55 -14.77
CA GLY A 38 -11.25 -26.02 -14.15
C GLY A 38 -10.39 -24.96 -13.47
N HIS A 39 -10.87 -23.72 -13.33
CA HIS A 39 -10.17 -22.65 -12.61
C HIS A 39 -11.10 -21.96 -11.60
N LEU A 40 -10.51 -21.19 -10.69
CA LEU A 40 -11.25 -20.43 -9.68
C LEU A 40 -11.48 -19.00 -10.17
N VAL A 41 -12.75 -18.59 -10.21
CA VAL A 41 -13.17 -17.25 -10.62
C VAL A 41 -13.68 -16.49 -9.41
N SER A 42 -13.17 -15.27 -9.20
CA SER A 42 -13.64 -14.41 -8.12
C SER A 42 -15.08 -13.92 -8.40
N ARG A 43 -15.91 -13.90 -7.36
CA ARG A 43 -17.30 -13.42 -7.38
C ARG A 43 -17.54 -12.23 -6.48
N GLY A 44 -16.54 -11.84 -5.71
CA GLY A 44 -16.61 -10.71 -4.78
C GLY A 44 -15.45 -10.74 -3.81
N TYR A 45 -15.18 -9.58 -3.22
CA TYR A 45 -14.22 -9.43 -2.16
C TYR A 45 -14.64 -8.38 -1.15
N HIS A 46 -14.13 -8.49 0.07
CA HIS A 46 -14.22 -7.45 1.10
C HIS A 46 -12.89 -7.33 1.83
N LEU A 47 -12.52 -6.11 2.24
CA LEU A 47 -11.39 -5.90 3.13
C LEU A 47 -11.61 -6.65 4.45
N CYS A 48 -10.58 -7.34 4.94
CA CYS A 48 -10.69 -8.10 6.18
C CYS A 48 -9.35 -8.17 6.95
N GLY A 49 -9.46 -8.25 8.28
CA GLY A 49 -8.32 -8.47 9.15
C GLY A 49 -8.30 -9.94 9.59
N PHE A 50 -7.37 -10.73 9.05
CA PHE A 50 -7.14 -12.10 9.47
C PHE A 50 -5.70 -12.28 9.92
N VAL A 51 -5.48 -13.22 10.84
CA VAL A 51 -4.13 -13.66 11.18
C VAL A 51 -3.51 -14.33 9.96
N PRO A 52 -2.23 -14.04 9.61
CA PRO A 52 -1.58 -14.68 8.47
C PRO A 52 -1.58 -16.20 8.59
N MET A 53 -1.85 -16.88 7.47
CA MET A 53 -1.82 -18.33 7.38
C MET A 53 -0.42 -18.86 7.73
N GLN A 54 -0.37 -19.92 8.53
CA GLN A 54 0.86 -20.57 8.98
C GLN A 54 1.08 -21.88 8.22
N GLY A 55 2.32 -22.38 8.22
CA GLY A 55 2.69 -23.66 7.60
C GLY A 55 3.16 -23.54 6.15
N ALA A 56 3.05 -24.64 5.39
CA ALA A 56 3.69 -24.77 4.07
C ALA A 56 3.20 -23.77 3.01
N ALA A 57 1.99 -23.23 3.18
CA ALA A 57 1.43 -22.22 2.30
C ALA A 57 1.52 -20.80 2.89
N ALA A 58 2.24 -20.61 4.01
CA ALA A 58 2.40 -19.30 4.63
C ALA A 58 2.99 -18.29 3.66
N HIS A 59 2.42 -17.08 3.69
CA HIS A 59 2.91 -15.97 2.88
C HIS A 59 4.03 -15.24 3.63
N GLN A 60 5.19 -15.07 2.99
CA GLN A 60 6.29 -14.28 3.52
C GLN A 60 6.40 -12.96 2.75
N GLU A 61 6.41 -11.86 3.49
CA GLU A 61 6.77 -10.55 2.97
C GLU A 61 8.24 -10.28 3.24
N ASN A 62 8.92 -9.66 2.28
CA ASN A 62 10.31 -9.27 2.42
C ASN A 62 10.39 -7.80 2.80
N VAL A 63 11.19 -7.47 3.83
CA VAL A 63 11.49 -6.08 4.19
C VAL A 63 12.87 -5.73 3.66
N ILE A 64 12.94 -4.69 2.84
CA ILE A 64 14.19 -4.14 2.32
C ILE A 64 14.54 -2.91 3.16
N PRO A 65 15.64 -2.92 3.93
CA PRO A 65 16.05 -1.76 4.73
C PRO A 65 16.46 -0.60 3.82
N LEU A 66 16.03 0.62 4.15
CA LEU A 66 16.22 1.81 3.31
C LEU A 66 16.94 2.96 4.02
N TYR A 67 16.60 3.25 5.29
CA TYR A 67 17.14 4.41 5.99
C TYR A 67 17.17 4.23 7.51
N GLY A 68 18.38 4.07 8.06
CA GLY A 68 18.53 3.53 9.41
C GLY A 68 17.98 2.09 9.50
N ASP A 69 18.17 1.45 10.64
CA ASP A 69 17.77 0.04 10.80
C ASP A 69 16.24 -0.16 10.88
N ASP A 70 15.47 0.93 10.98
CA ASP A 70 14.03 0.88 11.25
C ASP A 70 13.16 1.16 10.00
N VAL A 71 13.65 1.97 9.06
CA VAL A 71 12.89 2.35 7.85
C VAL A 71 13.15 1.35 6.74
N GLY A 72 12.10 0.65 6.31
CA GLY A 72 12.17 -0.35 5.25
C GLY A 72 11.01 -0.26 4.27
N LEU A 73 11.15 -0.97 3.15
CA LEU A 73 10.11 -1.22 2.17
C LEU A 73 9.72 -2.69 2.21
N ARG A 74 8.48 -2.96 2.60
CA ARG A 74 7.83 -4.27 2.48
C ARG A 74 7.47 -4.51 1.02
N VAL A 75 7.96 -5.60 0.46
CA VAL A 75 7.65 -6.01 -0.91
C VAL A 75 7.22 -7.46 -0.93
N GLU A 76 6.31 -7.78 -1.86
CA GLU A 76 5.95 -9.15 -2.17
C GLU A 76 6.77 -9.64 -3.37
N GLY A 77 7.49 -10.75 -3.18
CA GLY A 77 8.34 -11.35 -4.21
C GLY A 77 9.65 -10.59 -4.46
N ALA A 78 10.32 -10.92 -5.56
CA ALA A 78 11.55 -10.28 -5.98
C ALA A 78 11.22 -9.07 -6.86
N ILE A 79 11.29 -7.87 -6.30
CA ILE A 79 11.20 -6.61 -7.04
C ILE A 79 12.63 -6.07 -7.19
N PRO A 80 13.05 -5.59 -8.38
CA PRO A 80 14.35 -4.95 -8.55
C PRO A 80 14.36 -3.62 -7.78
N VAL A 81 14.84 -3.67 -6.54
CA VAL A 81 15.01 -2.51 -5.67
C VAL A 81 16.50 -2.23 -5.49
N HIS A 82 16.90 -0.97 -5.54
CA HIS A 82 18.25 -0.51 -5.18
C HIS A 82 18.18 0.21 -3.83
N PRO A 83 18.48 -0.48 -2.70
CA PRO A 83 18.32 0.08 -1.36
C PRO A 83 19.07 1.40 -1.17
N ASP A 84 20.33 1.47 -1.61
CA ASP A 84 21.17 2.67 -1.45
C ASP A 84 20.55 3.89 -2.14
N ARG A 85 20.08 3.74 -3.39
CA ARG A 85 19.46 4.83 -4.14
C ARG A 85 18.13 5.27 -3.53
N LEU A 86 17.43 4.33 -2.90
CA LEU A 86 16.16 4.59 -2.26
C LEU A 86 16.39 5.31 -0.91
N GLY A 87 17.43 4.93 -0.17
CA GLY A 87 17.93 5.67 0.99
C GLY A 87 18.40 7.09 0.65
N ASP A 88 19.13 7.26 -0.46
CA ASP A 88 19.52 8.59 -0.96
C ASP A 88 18.30 9.46 -1.28
N ALA A 89 17.28 8.88 -1.93
CA ALA A 89 16.05 9.58 -2.26
C ALA A 89 15.27 10.00 -1.00
N LEU A 90 15.24 9.16 0.03
CA LEU A 90 14.64 9.48 1.33
C LEU A 90 15.40 10.58 2.09
N SER A 91 16.66 10.81 1.76
CA SER A 91 17.50 11.86 2.36
C SER A 91 17.32 13.24 1.68
N GLN A 92 16.61 13.30 0.55
CA GLN A 92 16.32 14.55 -0.15
C GLN A 92 15.09 15.26 0.42
N PRO A 93 14.94 16.59 0.25
CA PRO A 93 13.72 17.29 0.61
C PRO A 93 12.48 16.67 -0.07
N PRO A 94 11.38 16.42 0.67
CA PRO A 94 10.19 15.80 0.10
C PRO A 94 9.51 16.75 -0.90
N VAL A 95 8.96 16.17 -1.98
CA VAL A 95 8.15 16.89 -2.96
C VAL A 95 6.73 16.37 -2.88
N GLU A 96 5.79 17.25 -2.52
CA GLU A 96 4.37 16.93 -2.49
C GLU A 96 3.66 17.42 -3.76
N ARG A 97 2.76 16.57 -4.28
CA ARG A 97 1.88 16.88 -5.41
C ARG A 97 0.48 16.33 -5.14
N TRP A 98 -0.50 17.23 -5.16
CA TRP A 98 -1.92 16.89 -5.03
C TRP A 98 -2.45 16.34 -6.35
N SER A 99 -3.25 15.27 -6.29
CA SER A 99 -3.89 14.68 -7.47
C SER A 99 -5.01 15.55 -8.06
N GLY A 100 -5.51 16.54 -7.29
CA GLY A 100 -6.68 17.33 -7.64
C GLY A 100 -8.01 16.57 -7.49
N VAL A 101 -7.97 15.33 -6.98
CA VAL A 101 -9.17 14.51 -6.71
C VAL A 101 -9.57 14.69 -5.25
N GLU A 102 -10.81 15.08 -5.02
CA GLU A 102 -11.41 15.14 -3.69
C GLU A 102 -12.29 13.91 -3.46
N ILE A 103 -12.14 13.29 -2.28
CA ILE A 103 -12.98 12.19 -1.83
C ILE A 103 -13.78 12.65 -0.61
N ALA A 104 -15.03 12.20 -0.50
CA ALA A 104 -15.84 12.52 0.67
C ALA A 104 -15.21 11.89 1.93
N GLY A 105 -15.41 12.53 3.08
CA GLY A 105 -15.00 11.96 4.37
C GLY A 105 -15.58 10.56 4.55
N MET A 106 -14.81 9.66 5.15
CA MET A 106 -15.17 8.24 5.36
C MET A 106 -15.32 7.39 4.08
N THR A 107 -14.93 7.91 2.91
CA THR A 107 -14.83 7.08 1.70
C THR A 107 -13.73 6.04 1.90
N PRO A 108 -14.02 4.73 1.81
CA PRO A 108 -13.00 3.70 1.86
C PRO A 108 -12.02 3.89 0.70
N ALA A 109 -10.73 3.78 0.98
CA ALA A 109 -9.67 3.96 0.00
C ALA A 109 -8.91 2.65 -0.30
N ASP A 110 -9.39 1.55 0.25
CA ASP A 110 -8.85 0.21 0.05
C ASP A 110 -8.93 -0.26 -1.41
N ASP A 111 -9.88 0.25 -2.19
CA ASP A 111 -9.94 0.03 -3.63
C ASP A 111 -8.84 0.77 -4.39
N LEU A 112 -8.45 1.98 -3.96
CA LEU A 112 -7.33 2.71 -4.53
C LEU A 112 -6.01 1.99 -4.22
N ASP A 113 -5.83 1.52 -2.99
CA ASP A 113 -4.66 0.71 -2.62
C ASP A 113 -4.59 -0.58 -3.46
N LEU A 114 -5.73 -1.26 -3.66
CA LEU A 114 -5.81 -2.44 -4.53
C LEU A 114 -5.43 -2.09 -5.98
N TRP A 115 -5.96 -0.99 -6.50
CA TRP A 115 -5.65 -0.52 -7.84
C TRP A 115 -4.15 -0.21 -7.97
N LEU A 116 -3.54 0.50 -7.01
CA LEU A 116 -2.10 0.78 -7.01
C LEU A 116 -1.27 -0.51 -6.96
N GLY A 117 -1.64 -1.45 -6.09
CA GLY A 117 -0.98 -2.74 -6.00
C GLY A 117 -1.02 -3.49 -7.33
N THR A 118 -2.15 -3.49 -8.03
CA THR A 118 -2.31 -4.26 -9.28
C THR A 118 -1.84 -3.53 -10.54
N ALA A 119 -1.87 -2.20 -10.56
CA ALA A 119 -1.48 -1.38 -11.71
C ALA A 119 0.00 -0.99 -11.71
N VAL A 120 0.66 -0.95 -10.55
CA VAL A 120 2.07 -0.52 -10.43
C VAL A 120 3.00 -1.72 -10.29
N THR A 121 3.94 -1.87 -11.22
CA THR A 121 4.89 -2.99 -11.26
C THR A 121 5.81 -3.05 -10.03
N ASN A 122 6.37 -1.90 -9.64
CA ASN A 122 7.30 -1.76 -8.52
C ASN A 122 6.57 -1.16 -7.31
N PHE A 123 5.66 -1.94 -6.75
CA PHE A 123 4.85 -1.55 -5.60
C PHE A 123 5.36 -2.22 -4.33
N GLY A 124 5.38 -1.45 -3.23
CA GLY A 124 5.63 -1.94 -1.88
C GLY A 124 4.99 -1.02 -0.83
N LEU A 125 5.17 -1.36 0.44
CA LEU A 125 4.66 -0.59 1.57
C LEU A 125 5.81 -0.14 2.47
N THR A 126 5.90 1.14 2.80
CA THR A 126 6.90 1.61 3.76
C THR A 126 6.56 1.14 5.16
N THR A 127 7.57 0.81 5.97
CA THR A 127 7.39 0.46 7.38
C THR A 127 6.86 1.63 8.21
N ASP A 128 6.25 1.34 9.35
CA ASP A 128 5.69 2.34 10.26
C ASP A 128 6.75 3.33 10.77
N ALA A 129 8.01 2.92 10.87
CA ALA A 129 9.13 3.80 11.23
C ALA A 129 9.30 4.99 10.26
N ALA A 130 8.92 4.83 8.98
CA ALA A 130 8.91 5.94 8.04
C ALA A 130 7.87 7.02 8.44
N ILE A 131 6.71 6.57 8.95
CA ILE A 131 5.62 7.44 9.41
C ILE A 131 6.03 8.14 10.72
N GLU A 132 6.67 7.42 11.64
CA GLU A 132 7.16 7.97 12.91
C GLU A 132 8.20 9.07 12.70
N ARG A 133 9.07 8.91 11.69
CA ARG A 133 10.08 9.90 11.31
C ARG A 133 9.56 11.00 10.38
N CYS A 134 8.25 11.08 10.15
CA CYS A 134 7.61 12.05 9.25
C CYS A 134 8.14 12.00 7.80
N LEU A 135 8.71 10.86 7.38
CA LEU A 135 9.08 10.59 5.99
C LEU A 135 7.86 10.18 5.15
N ALA A 136 6.73 9.91 5.81
CA ALA A 136 5.49 9.45 5.21
C ALA A 136 4.27 9.98 6.03
N PRO A 137 3.14 10.35 5.40
CA PRO A 137 1.98 10.92 6.10
C PRO A 137 1.32 9.96 7.11
N ARG A 138 0.89 10.50 8.25
CA ARG A 138 0.17 9.76 9.31
C ARG A 138 -1.27 9.46 8.86
N GLY A 139 -1.50 8.24 8.42
CA GLY A 139 -2.82 7.76 7.98
C GLY A 139 -2.85 6.26 7.65
N ALA A 140 -1.69 5.68 7.35
CA ALA A 140 -1.57 4.25 7.08
C ALA A 140 -1.25 3.45 8.35
N ARG A 141 -2.26 2.77 8.91
CA ARG A 141 -2.06 1.78 9.97
C ARG A 141 -1.39 0.48 9.48
N PHE A 142 -1.20 0.33 8.17
CA PHE A 142 -0.69 -0.88 7.52
C PHE A 142 0.41 -0.59 6.50
N GLY A 143 1.13 0.53 6.66
CA GLY A 143 2.13 1.01 5.70
C GLY A 143 1.52 1.79 4.51
N ILE A 144 2.31 2.69 3.92
CA ILE A 144 1.84 3.54 2.82
C ILE A 144 2.12 2.89 1.48
N SER A 145 1.09 2.80 0.63
CA SER A 145 1.19 2.45 -0.78
C SER A 145 2.29 3.25 -1.46
N THR A 146 3.41 2.58 -1.76
CA THR A 146 4.63 3.19 -2.27
C THR A 146 4.96 2.60 -3.64
N ALA A 147 4.91 3.47 -4.65
CA ALA A 147 5.41 3.19 -5.97
C ALA A 147 6.88 3.60 -6.06
N VAL A 148 7.75 2.68 -6.48
CA VAL A 148 9.15 2.96 -6.76
C VAL A 148 9.32 3.09 -8.27
N VAL A 149 9.52 4.33 -8.74
CA VAL A 149 9.73 4.60 -10.16
C VAL A 149 11.21 4.88 -10.40
N TRP A 150 11.83 4.04 -11.22
CA TRP A 150 13.19 4.24 -11.69
C TRP A 150 13.18 5.09 -12.96
N HIS A 151 14.00 6.15 -12.99
CA HIS A 151 14.30 6.85 -14.22
C HIS A 151 15.80 6.80 -14.49
N THR A 152 16.17 6.48 -15.73
CA THR A 152 17.51 6.73 -16.24
C THR A 152 17.59 8.21 -16.64
N ALA A 153 18.35 9.03 -15.90
CA ALA A 153 18.74 10.36 -16.35
C ALA A 153 20.09 10.29 -17.10
N PRO A 154 20.36 11.21 -18.04
CA PRO A 154 21.62 11.19 -18.82
C PRO A 154 22.88 11.36 -17.97
N CYS A 155 22.77 11.85 -16.73
CA CYS A 155 23.86 12.02 -15.76
C CYS A 155 23.88 10.97 -14.63
N GLY A 156 23.08 9.90 -14.72
CA GLY A 156 23.02 8.83 -13.72
C GLY A 156 21.61 8.24 -13.54
N ARG A 157 21.49 7.05 -12.94
CA ARG A 157 20.18 6.47 -12.58
C ARG A 157 19.68 7.11 -11.27
N SER A 158 18.59 7.88 -11.33
CA SER A 158 17.93 8.49 -10.18
C SER A 158 16.67 7.72 -9.79
N ALA A 159 16.45 7.51 -8.49
CA ALA A 159 15.22 6.92 -7.96
C ALA A 159 14.24 8.03 -7.54
N ARG A 160 12.94 7.83 -7.79
CA ARG A 160 11.89 8.60 -7.11
C ARG A 160 10.91 7.65 -6.44
N THR A 161 10.55 7.97 -5.21
CA THR A 161 9.43 7.36 -4.51
C THR A 161 8.20 8.22 -4.67
N GLY A 162 7.07 7.59 -4.99
CA GLY A 162 5.75 8.18 -4.87
C GLY A 162 4.99 7.44 -3.79
N ALA A 163 4.70 8.10 -2.68
CA ALA A 163 3.79 7.58 -1.67
C ALA A 163 2.38 8.07 -2.01
N GLY A 164 1.46 7.16 -2.30
CA GLY A 164 0.04 7.46 -2.41
C GLY A 164 -0.59 7.35 -1.03
N SER A 165 -1.03 8.46 -0.45
CA SER A 165 -1.79 8.44 0.80
C SER A 165 -3.22 8.89 0.57
N SER A 166 -4.18 8.01 0.83
CA SER A 166 -5.58 8.37 0.98
C SER A 166 -5.87 8.68 2.45
N SER A 167 -5.21 9.68 3.02
CA SER A 167 -5.50 10.03 4.42
C SER A 167 -6.83 10.78 4.49
N ALA A 168 -7.93 10.04 4.65
CA ALA A 168 -9.20 10.57 5.12
C ALA A 168 -9.12 10.79 6.63
N TYR A 169 -8.30 11.75 7.06
CA TYR A 169 -8.29 12.23 8.44
C TYR A 169 -8.56 13.73 8.43
N MET A 170 -9.73 14.12 8.92
CA MET A 170 -10.01 15.50 9.28
C MET A 170 -9.39 15.76 10.65
N PRO A 171 -8.27 16.49 10.79
CA PRO A 171 -8.15 17.32 11.96
C PRO A 171 -9.21 18.41 11.79
N THR A 172 -10.08 18.59 12.78
CA THR A 172 -10.90 19.80 12.87
C THR A 172 -9.94 21.00 12.96
N VAL A 173 -9.54 21.54 11.82
CA VAL A 173 -8.79 22.80 11.76
C VAL A 173 -9.81 23.87 12.07
N ARG A 174 -9.88 24.22 13.35
CA ARG A 174 -10.48 25.47 13.79
C ARG A 174 -9.67 26.58 13.10
N THR A 175 -10.20 27.11 12.00
CA THR A 175 -9.63 28.26 11.29
C THR A 175 -9.30 29.36 12.31
N PRO A 176 -8.08 29.93 12.32
CA PRO A 176 -7.83 31.11 13.13
C PRO A 176 -8.71 32.23 12.57
N ARG A 177 -9.62 32.74 13.39
CA ARG A 177 -10.37 33.97 13.08
C ARG A 177 -9.34 35.07 12.75
N PRO A 178 -9.51 35.84 11.66
CA PRO A 178 -8.61 36.94 11.38
C PRO A 178 -8.74 38.00 12.49
N TRP A 179 -7.60 38.29 13.13
CA TRP A 179 -7.45 39.34 14.12
C TRP A 179 -7.66 40.70 13.44
N ARG A 180 -8.80 41.35 13.67
CA ARG A 180 -9.01 42.74 13.22
C ARG A 180 -8.13 43.66 14.06
N ARG A 181 -7.11 44.26 13.44
CA ARG A 181 -6.46 45.47 13.93
C ARG A 181 -7.48 46.60 13.91
N SER A 182 -7.89 47.04 15.10
CA SER A 182 -8.55 48.34 15.28
C SER A 182 -7.47 49.40 15.45
N THR A 183 -7.13 50.09 14.37
CA THR A 183 -6.49 51.41 14.41
C THR A 183 -7.56 52.48 14.25
N ARG A 184 -7.70 53.35 15.25
CA ARG A 184 -8.08 54.78 15.18
C ARG A 184 -7.84 55.35 16.58
N THR A 185 -6.81 56.18 16.75
CA THR A 185 -6.83 57.67 16.67
C THR A 185 -7.72 58.27 17.74
#